data_AF-A0A968Q601-F1
#
_entry.id   AF-A0A968Q601-F1
#
_cell.length_a   1.000
_cell.length_b   1.000
_cell.length_c   1.000
_cell.angle_alpha   90.00
_cell.angle_beta   90.00
_cell.angle_gamma   90.00
#
_symmetry.space_group_name_H-M   'P 1'
#
loop_
_entity.id
_entity.type
_entity.pdbx_description
1 polymer ?
#
loop_
_entity_poly.entity_id
_entity_poly.type
_entity_poly.pdbx_seq_one_letter_code
_entity_poly.pdbx_strand_id
1 'polypeptide(L)'
;NDLTDARFNQIFPGRERGGFVETPIDQIWFGLAQDNVAALESGATLQEIQFDEGSLSQQLGGNLNPSEGQVYILNMGAGQLMRLNLQAPPDTTRLSFYVPVPTDDLQNLLADAQQTTWAGELPQSGYYEIVVVSTASSPIAYQLTVGVDNVQNDIINKPAAPEKNN
;
A
#
# COMPACT_ATOMS: atom_id res chain seq x y z
N ASN A 1 2.15 7.19 6.47
CA ASN A 1 3.11 6.11 6.12
C ASN A 1 2.58 4.91 6.85
N ASP A 2 1.67 4.19 6.18
CA ASP A 2 0.72 3.32 6.87
C ASP A 2 1.40 2.19 7.64
N LEU A 3 2.45 1.61 7.07
CA LEU A 3 3.23 0.55 7.72
C LEU A 3 3.87 1.03 9.03
N THR A 4 4.41 2.25 9.01
CA THR A 4 5.08 2.81 10.18
C THR A 4 4.06 3.21 11.24
N ASP A 5 2.96 3.82 10.81
CA ASP A 5 1.88 4.25 11.68
C ASP A 5 1.21 3.06 12.38
N ALA A 6 1.01 1.94 11.67
CA ALA A 6 0.48 0.70 12.23
C ALA A 6 1.37 0.11 13.33
N ARG A 7 2.66 -0.07 13.03
CA ARG A 7 3.65 -0.57 14.01
C ARG A 7 3.76 0.35 15.22
N PHE A 8 3.76 1.66 14.98
CA PHE A 8 3.84 2.65 16.04
C PHE A 8 2.61 2.59 16.97
N ASN A 9 1.39 2.49 16.42
CA ASN A 9 0.16 2.39 17.20
C ASN A 9 0.11 1.10 18.04
N GLN A 10 0.69 -0.01 17.57
CA GLN A 10 0.78 -1.23 18.38
C GLN A 10 1.62 -1.04 19.65
N ILE A 11 2.73 -0.32 19.54
CA ILE A 11 3.63 -0.06 20.67
C ILE A 11 3.03 1.03 21.58
N PHE A 12 2.36 2.02 20.99
CA PHE A 12 1.80 3.18 21.68
C PHE A 12 0.31 3.38 21.36
N PRO A 13 -0.59 2.49 21.83
CA PRO A 13 -2.00 2.54 21.47
C PRO A 13 -2.66 3.85 21.92
N GLY A 14 -3.44 4.45 21.01
CA GLY A 14 -4.21 5.68 21.28
C GLY A 14 -3.40 6.98 21.21
N ARG A 15 -2.13 6.94 20.80
CA ARG A 15 -1.39 8.14 20.40
C ARG A 15 -1.50 8.33 18.89
N GLU A 16 -2.34 9.26 18.48
CA GLU A 16 -2.28 9.78 17.12
C GLU A 16 -1.08 10.72 16.97
N ARG A 17 -0.42 10.64 15.82
CA ARG A 17 0.70 11.51 15.49
C ARG A 17 0.18 12.91 15.17
N GLY A 18 -0.06 13.72 16.20
CA GLY A 18 -0.50 15.12 16.08
C GLY A 18 0.55 16.11 15.53
N GLY A 19 1.52 15.63 14.75
CA GLY A 19 2.69 16.35 14.27
C GLY A 19 4.01 15.85 14.88
N PHE A 20 5.12 16.09 14.18
CA PHE A 20 6.47 15.83 14.70
C PHE A 20 6.85 16.98 15.63
N VAL A 21 7.15 16.68 16.90
CA VAL A 21 7.61 17.70 17.86
C VAL A 21 9.06 17.41 18.30
N GLU A 22 9.82 16.68 17.46
CA GLU A 22 11.20 16.21 17.73
C GLU A 22 11.36 15.58 19.13
N THR A 23 10.33 14.87 19.58
CA THR A 23 10.38 14.19 20.87
C THR A 23 11.17 12.88 20.74
N PRO A 24 11.71 12.32 21.84
CA PRO A 24 12.31 10.99 21.82
C PRO A 24 11.39 9.90 21.27
N ILE A 25 10.07 10.10 21.35
CA ILE A 25 9.07 9.19 20.77
C ILE A 25 9.05 9.27 19.23
N ASP A 26 9.28 10.46 18.65
CA ASP A 26 9.37 10.63 17.19
C ASP A 26 10.57 9.87 16.61
N GLN A 27 11.66 9.71 17.38
CA GLN A 27 12.82 8.91 16.97
C GLN A 27 12.48 7.43 16.80
N ILE A 28 11.58 6.90 17.64
CA ILE A 28 11.10 5.50 17.52
C ILE A 28 10.33 5.34 16.21
N TRP A 29 9.50 6.31 15.85
CA TRP A 29 8.78 6.28 14.59
C TRP A 29 9.74 6.29 13.39
N PHE A 30 10.80 7.11 13.42
CA PHE A 30 11.79 7.12 12.35
C PHE A 30 12.55 5.80 12.23
N GLY A 31 12.88 5.15 13.36
CA GLY A 31 13.45 3.80 13.36
C GLY A 31 12.52 2.78 12.70
N LEU A 32 11.24 2.78 13.05
CA LEU A 32 10.24 1.92 12.41
C LEU A 32 10.10 2.19 10.91
N ALA A 33 10.17 3.46 10.49
CA ALA A 33 10.16 3.82 9.07
C ALA A 33 11.38 3.27 8.34
N GLN A 34 12.56 3.34 8.95
CA GLN A 34 13.80 2.81 8.38
C GLN A 34 13.73 1.27 8.24
N ASP A 35 13.22 0.58 9.25
CA ASP A 35 13.00 -0.88 9.18
C ASP A 35 12.04 -1.26 8.05
N ASN A 36 10.96 -0.48 7.87
CA ASN A 36 10.00 -0.69 6.78
C ASN A 36 10.66 -0.45 5.41
N VAL A 37 11.48 0.60 5.25
CA VAL A 37 12.24 0.82 4.01
C VAL A 37 13.13 -0.38 3.69
N ALA A 38 13.88 -0.90 4.67
CA ALA A 38 14.71 -2.09 4.47
C ALA A 38 13.88 -3.33 4.07
N ALA A 39 12.69 -3.50 4.65
CA ALA A 39 11.77 -4.58 4.30
C ALA A 39 11.19 -4.44 2.87
N LEU A 40 10.97 -3.22 2.40
CA LEU A 40 10.53 -2.94 1.03
C LEU A 40 11.66 -3.17 0.03
N GLU A 41 12.87 -2.69 0.33
CA GLU A 41 14.06 -2.85 -0.52
C GLU A 41 14.48 -4.32 -0.69
N SER A 42 14.28 -5.14 0.35
CA SER A 42 14.53 -6.58 0.27
C SER A 42 13.43 -7.35 -0.47
N GLY A 43 12.31 -6.71 -0.81
CA GLY A 43 11.14 -7.35 -1.44
C GLY A 43 10.33 -8.21 -0.48
N ALA A 44 10.58 -8.15 0.84
CA ALA A 44 9.86 -8.95 1.82
C ALA A 44 8.40 -8.51 1.99
N THR A 45 8.11 -7.22 1.76
CA THR A 45 6.79 -6.60 1.95
C THR A 45 6.33 -5.78 0.73
N LEU A 46 7.10 -5.78 -0.36
CA LEU A 46 6.79 -5.09 -1.61
C LEU A 46 6.65 -6.10 -2.75
N GLN A 47 5.53 -6.06 -3.46
CA GLN A 47 5.31 -6.89 -4.64
C GLN A 47 4.82 -6.04 -5.82
N GLU A 48 5.49 -6.16 -6.97
CA GLU A 48 4.99 -5.60 -8.23
C GLU A 48 3.92 -6.52 -8.83
N ILE A 49 2.76 -5.96 -9.18
CA ILE A 49 1.67 -6.66 -9.86
C ILE A 49 1.92 -6.54 -11.35
N GLN A 50 1.95 -7.68 -12.04
CA GLN A 50 2.03 -7.78 -13.49
C GLN A 50 0.97 -8.79 -13.94
N PHE A 51 0.05 -8.33 -14.78
CA PHE A 51 -0.98 -9.20 -15.33
C PHE A 51 -0.36 -10.18 -16.32
N ASP A 52 -0.72 -11.45 -16.21
CA ASP A 52 -0.40 -12.45 -17.23
C ASP A 52 -1.02 -12.06 -18.58
N GLU A 53 -0.43 -12.54 -19.67
CA GLU A 53 -0.92 -12.27 -21.02
C GLU A 53 -2.40 -12.68 -21.17
N GLY A 54 -3.25 -11.72 -21.56
CA GLY A 54 -4.68 -11.93 -21.71
C GLY A 54 -5.47 -11.98 -20.40
N SER A 55 -4.81 -11.87 -19.23
CA SER A 55 -5.50 -11.75 -17.94
C SER A 55 -5.90 -10.30 -17.66
N LEU A 56 -7.13 -10.12 -17.17
CA LEU A 56 -7.68 -8.83 -16.74
C LEU A 56 -7.81 -8.73 -15.22
N SER A 57 -7.39 -9.77 -14.50
CA SER A 57 -7.49 -9.81 -13.05
C SER A 57 -6.38 -10.65 -12.44
N GLN A 58 -5.88 -10.23 -11.29
CA GLN A 58 -4.91 -10.98 -10.51
C GLN A 58 -5.37 -11.08 -9.07
N GLN A 59 -5.23 -12.28 -8.51
CA GLN A 59 -5.54 -12.57 -7.12
C GLN A 59 -4.22 -12.75 -6.36
N LEU A 60 -4.09 -12.00 -5.28
CA LEU A 60 -2.93 -11.91 -4.42
C LEU A 60 -3.41 -12.25 -3.00
N GLY A 61 -2.58 -12.88 -2.19
CA GLY A 61 -2.97 -13.20 -0.83
C GLY A 61 -1.79 -13.55 0.03
N GLY A 62 -2.02 -13.51 1.33
CA GLY A 62 -0.98 -13.78 2.32
C GLY A 62 -1.53 -13.78 3.73
N ASN A 63 -0.61 -13.84 4.68
CA ASN A 63 -0.91 -13.65 6.09
C ASN A 63 -0.16 -12.41 6.57
N LEU A 64 -0.82 -11.60 7.41
CA LEU A 64 -0.22 -10.46 8.08
C LEU A 64 -0.22 -10.75 9.58
N ASN A 65 0.95 -10.71 10.21
CA ASN A 65 1.03 -10.64 11.67
C ASN A 65 0.49 -9.29 12.17
N PRO A 66 0.27 -9.12 13.48
CA PRO A 66 -0.11 -7.84 14.05
C PRO A 66 0.78 -6.70 13.56
N SER A 67 0.17 -5.65 13.01
CA SER A 67 0.83 -4.44 12.48
C SER A 67 1.81 -4.64 11.33
N GLU A 68 1.79 -5.82 10.72
CA GLU A 68 2.38 -6.00 9.40
C GLU A 68 1.46 -5.44 8.33
N GLY A 69 2.08 -5.07 7.22
CA GLY A 69 1.36 -4.76 6.00
C GLY A 69 2.11 -5.28 4.79
N GLN A 70 1.38 -5.37 3.69
CA GLN A 70 1.90 -5.69 2.38
C GLN A 70 1.66 -4.50 1.45
N VAL A 71 2.68 -4.15 0.70
CA VAL A 71 2.65 -3.14 -0.34
C VAL A 71 2.62 -3.83 -1.69
N TYR A 72 1.71 -3.36 -2.54
CA TYR A 72 1.67 -3.72 -3.95
C TYR A 72 1.86 -2.47 -4.78
N ILE A 73 2.69 -2.59 -5.82
CA ILE A 73 2.83 -1.53 -6.82
C ILE A 73 2.38 -2.05 -8.18
N LEU A 74 1.71 -1.20 -8.94
CA LEU A 74 1.26 -1.53 -10.28
C LEU A 74 1.35 -0.33 -11.20
N ASN A 75 1.86 -0.54 -12.40
CA ASN A 75 1.93 0.48 -13.42
C ASN A 75 0.65 0.52 -14.24
N MET A 76 0.00 1.67 -14.30
CA MET A 76 -1.32 1.82 -14.90
C MET A 76 -1.42 3.08 -15.74
N GLY A 77 -2.36 3.08 -16.70
CA GLY A 77 -2.67 4.24 -17.52
C GLY A 77 -3.81 5.09 -16.94
N ALA A 78 -3.74 6.40 -17.14
CA ALA A 78 -4.87 7.30 -16.87
C ALA A 78 -6.10 6.92 -17.72
N GLY A 79 -7.28 7.07 -17.16
CA GLY A 79 -8.57 6.71 -17.76
C GLY A 79 -8.89 5.22 -17.74
N GLN A 80 -7.97 4.37 -17.25
CA GLN A 80 -8.22 2.94 -17.12
C GLN A 80 -9.18 2.67 -15.95
N LEU A 81 -10.23 1.87 -16.19
CA LEU A 81 -11.13 1.43 -15.13
C LEU A 81 -10.46 0.30 -14.34
N MET A 82 -10.35 0.48 -13.03
CA MET A 82 -9.73 -0.48 -12.13
C MET A 82 -10.67 -0.80 -10.96
N ARG A 83 -10.55 -2.02 -10.44
CA ARG A 83 -11.33 -2.55 -9.32
C ARG A 83 -10.41 -3.23 -8.32
N LEU A 84 -10.63 -2.93 -7.04
CA LEU A 84 -10.01 -3.59 -5.90
C LEU A 84 -11.08 -4.31 -5.09
N ASN A 85 -10.79 -5.54 -4.70
CA ASN A 85 -11.60 -6.30 -3.74
C ASN A 85 -10.67 -7.01 -2.76
N LEU A 86 -10.69 -6.56 -1.51
CA LEU A 86 -9.98 -7.13 -0.38
C LEU A 86 -10.94 -8.03 0.41
N GLN A 87 -10.52 -9.26 0.65
CA GLN A 87 -11.19 -10.19 1.55
C GLN A 87 -10.27 -10.35 2.76
N ALA A 88 -10.67 -9.72 3.87
CA ALA A 88 -9.96 -9.73 5.15
C ALA A 88 -10.96 -9.40 6.27
N PRO A 89 -10.61 -9.63 7.56
CA PRO A 89 -11.44 -9.20 8.68
C PRO A 89 -11.64 -7.66 8.66
N PRO A 90 -12.87 -7.15 8.42
CA PRO A 90 -13.09 -5.76 8.02
C PRO A 90 -12.71 -4.73 9.09
N ASP A 91 -12.93 -5.04 10.37
CA ASP A 91 -12.66 -4.09 11.45
C ASP A 91 -11.16 -3.94 11.76
N THR A 92 -10.38 -4.96 11.41
CA THR A 92 -8.95 -5.07 11.77
C THR A 92 -8.03 -5.08 10.56
N THR A 93 -8.50 -4.62 9.41
CA THR A 93 -7.70 -4.44 8.21
C THR A 93 -7.95 -3.04 7.64
N ARG A 94 -6.90 -2.45 7.08
CA ARG A 94 -6.95 -1.14 6.44
C ARG A 94 -6.40 -1.24 5.04
N LEU A 95 -7.06 -0.54 4.12
CA LEU A 95 -6.68 -0.46 2.71
C LEU A 95 -6.38 1.01 2.36
N SER A 96 -5.20 1.23 1.80
CA SER A 96 -4.84 2.50 1.17
C SER A 96 -4.53 2.28 -0.30
N PHE A 97 -4.80 3.30 -1.11
CA PHE A 97 -4.56 3.30 -2.54
C PHE A 97 -4.10 4.70 -2.98
N TYR A 98 -2.81 4.82 -3.27
CA TYR A 98 -2.13 6.09 -3.56
C TYR A 98 -1.92 6.29 -5.05
N VAL A 99 -1.99 7.57 -5.46
CA VAL A 99 -1.75 7.99 -6.84
C VAL A 99 -0.25 8.16 -7.12
N PRO A 100 0.20 8.01 -8.38
CA PRO A 100 1.61 8.13 -8.75
C PRO A 100 2.25 9.48 -8.39
N VAL A 101 1.52 10.58 -8.58
CA VAL A 101 1.99 11.95 -8.30
C VAL A 101 0.96 12.66 -7.44
N PRO A 102 1.12 12.62 -6.10
CA PRO A 102 0.24 13.32 -5.18
C PRO A 102 0.23 14.84 -5.42
N THR A 103 -0.96 15.44 -5.37
CA THR A 103 -1.15 16.90 -5.33
C THR A 103 -1.99 17.26 -4.10
N ASP A 104 -2.09 18.56 -3.79
CA ASP A 104 -2.90 19.03 -2.66
C ASP A 104 -4.37 18.57 -2.78
N ASP A 105 -4.92 18.53 -4.00
CA ASP A 105 -6.29 18.13 -4.28
C ASP A 105 -6.49 16.61 -4.45
N LEU A 106 -5.40 15.88 -4.71
CA LEU A 106 -5.45 14.44 -4.99
C LEU A 106 -4.19 13.75 -4.43
N GLN A 107 -4.26 13.40 -3.16
CA GLN A 107 -3.18 12.68 -2.48
C GLN A 107 -3.32 11.16 -2.59
N ASN A 108 -4.57 10.67 -2.61
CA ASN A 108 -4.90 9.26 -2.61
C ASN A 108 -6.31 9.04 -3.17
N LEU A 109 -6.59 7.79 -3.56
CA LEU A 109 -7.91 7.31 -3.94
C LEU A 109 -8.62 6.64 -2.76
N LEU A 110 -7.85 6.03 -1.85
CA LEU A 110 -8.24 5.56 -0.52
C LEU A 110 -7.08 5.77 0.44
N ALA A 111 -7.34 6.10 1.70
CA ALA A 111 -6.33 6.13 2.75
C ALA A 111 -6.92 5.64 4.06
N ASP A 112 -6.21 4.71 4.71
CA ASP A 112 -6.59 4.09 5.99
C ASP A 112 -8.06 3.65 6.03
N ALA A 113 -8.54 3.11 4.91
CA ALA A 113 -9.94 2.82 4.71
C ALA A 113 -10.31 1.46 5.34
N GLN A 114 -11.44 1.39 6.04
CA GLN A 114 -12.08 0.11 6.39
C GLN A 114 -12.79 -0.52 5.18
N GLN A 115 -13.02 0.28 4.13
CA GLN A 115 -13.57 -0.15 2.87
C GLN A 115 -12.66 -1.22 2.26
N THR A 116 -13.24 -2.37 1.98
CA THR A 116 -12.54 -3.47 1.35
C THR A 116 -12.72 -3.52 -0.16
N THR A 117 -13.41 -2.54 -0.75
CA THR A 117 -13.62 -2.47 -2.20
C THR A 117 -13.43 -1.05 -2.71
N TRP A 118 -12.95 -0.96 -3.95
CA TRP A 118 -12.83 0.29 -4.68
C TRP A 118 -13.05 0.02 -6.17
N ALA A 119 -13.68 0.96 -6.87
CA ALA A 119 -13.79 0.91 -8.32
C ALA A 119 -13.83 2.33 -8.88
N GLY A 120 -13.07 2.59 -9.94
CA GLY A 120 -13.03 3.91 -10.56
C GLY A 120 -12.04 4.01 -11.71
N GLU A 121 -12.20 5.06 -12.51
CA GLU A 121 -11.22 5.44 -13.52
C GLU A 121 -9.99 6.06 -12.85
N LEU A 122 -8.82 5.63 -13.30
CA LEU A 122 -7.55 6.11 -12.75
C LEU A 122 -7.23 7.52 -13.28
N PRO A 123 -6.93 8.49 -12.40
CA PRO A 123 -6.75 9.88 -12.81
C PRO A 123 -5.38 10.18 -13.44
N GLN A 124 -4.38 9.32 -13.23
CA GLN A 124 -2.99 9.53 -13.61
C GLN A 124 -2.39 8.26 -14.23
N SER A 125 -1.34 8.41 -15.04
CA SER A 125 -0.52 7.28 -15.48
C SER A 125 0.72 7.13 -14.61
N GLY A 126 1.18 5.90 -14.39
CA GLY A 126 2.38 5.57 -13.63
C GLY A 126 2.12 4.53 -12.55
N TYR A 127 3.03 4.46 -11.58
CA TYR A 127 2.96 3.47 -10.50
C TYR A 127 2.04 3.93 -9.39
N TYR A 128 0.95 3.19 -9.22
CA TYR A 128 0.10 3.29 -8.05
C TYR A 128 0.63 2.38 -6.94
N GLU A 129 0.31 2.74 -5.70
CA GLU A 129 0.65 1.96 -4.51
C GLU A 129 -0.63 1.53 -3.79
N ILE A 130 -0.76 0.24 -3.52
CA ILE A 130 -1.84 -0.32 -2.70
C ILE A 130 -1.20 -0.87 -1.42
N VAL A 131 -1.71 -0.46 -0.27
CA VAL A 131 -1.21 -0.92 1.03
C VAL A 131 -2.32 -1.63 1.78
N VAL A 132 -2.06 -2.86 2.20
CA VAL A 132 -2.94 -3.64 3.08
C VAL A 132 -2.26 -3.76 4.43
N VAL A 133 -2.91 -3.29 5.50
CA VAL A 133 -2.35 -3.27 6.86
C VAL A 133 -3.24 -4.02 7.83
N SER A 134 -2.65 -4.87 8.67
CA SER A 134 -3.33 -5.49 9.80
C SER A 134 -3.29 -4.58 11.03
N THR A 135 -4.44 -4.32 11.63
CA THR A 135 -4.55 -3.70 12.96
C THR A 135 -5.00 -4.72 14.02
N ALA A 136 -5.03 -6.01 13.66
CA ALA A 136 -5.43 -7.10 14.54
C ALA A 136 -4.36 -7.40 15.60
N SER A 137 -4.79 -7.96 16.74
CA SER A 137 -3.90 -8.47 17.79
C SER A 137 -3.38 -9.88 17.54
N SER A 138 -3.85 -10.54 16.49
CA SER A 138 -3.43 -11.88 16.05
C SER A 138 -3.23 -11.90 14.54
N PRO A 139 -2.45 -12.85 13.99
CA PRO A 139 -2.27 -12.97 12.55
C PRO A 139 -3.61 -13.12 11.81
N ILE A 140 -3.72 -12.47 10.66
CA ILE A 140 -4.89 -12.54 9.77
C ILE A 140 -4.47 -13.02 8.39
N ALA A 141 -5.33 -13.81 7.75
CA ALA A 141 -5.22 -14.09 6.33
C ALA A 141 -5.97 -13.01 5.53
N TYR A 142 -5.46 -12.67 4.35
CA TYR A 142 -6.15 -11.79 3.42
C TYR A 142 -5.99 -12.26 1.97
N GLN A 143 -6.89 -11.77 1.13
CA GLN A 143 -6.82 -11.91 -0.31
C GLN A 143 -7.22 -10.62 -1.00
N LEU A 144 -6.35 -10.07 -1.83
CA LEU A 144 -6.60 -8.91 -2.68
C LEU A 144 -6.82 -9.37 -4.12
N THR A 145 -7.97 -9.01 -4.69
CA THR A 145 -8.22 -9.14 -6.13
C THR A 145 -8.09 -7.78 -6.77
N VAL A 146 -7.24 -7.68 -7.78
CA VAL A 146 -7.06 -6.50 -8.61
C VAL A 146 -7.59 -6.81 -10.00
N GLY A 147 -8.53 -6.01 -10.49
CA GLY A 147 -9.15 -6.19 -11.80
C GLY A 147 -9.11 -4.91 -12.63
N VAL A 148 -8.97 -5.07 -13.95
CA VAL A 148 -8.90 -3.99 -14.94
C VAL A 148 -9.76 -4.34 -16.15
N ASP A 149 -10.14 -3.37 -16.97
CA ASP A 149 -10.94 -3.63 -18.19
C ASP A 149 -10.09 -3.91 -19.44
N ASN A 150 -8.84 -3.50 -19.40
CA ASN A 150 -7.82 -3.81 -20.40
C ASN A 150 -6.46 -3.74 -19.70
N VAL A 151 -5.43 -4.38 -20.28
CA VAL A 151 -4.04 -4.23 -19.84
C VAL A 151 -3.31 -3.39 -20.88
N GLN A 152 -2.68 -2.30 -20.45
CA GLN A 152 -1.78 -1.50 -21.29
C GLN A 152 -0.34 -1.91 -20.99
N ASN A 153 0.30 -2.60 -21.93
CA ASN A 153 1.68 -3.10 -21.77
C ASN A 153 2.74 -2.06 -22.15
N ASP A 154 2.33 -0.87 -22.61
CA ASP A 154 3.27 0.20 -22.88
C ASP A 154 3.90 0.61 -21.55
N ILE A 155 5.22 0.47 -21.44
CA ILE A 155 5.95 0.75 -20.20
C ILE A 155 5.87 2.25 -19.91
N ILE A 156 4.85 2.70 -19.19
CA ILE A 156 4.72 4.10 -18.77
C ILE A 156 5.56 4.27 -17.50
N ASN A 157 6.82 4.67 -17.65
CA ASN A 157 7.70 5.11 -16.55
C ASN A 157 7.84 4.09 -15.40
N LYS A 158 8.63 3.03 -15.60
CA LYS A 158 9.18 2.26 -14.48
C LYS A 158 10.04 3.18 -13.58
N PRO A 159 9.73 3.36 -12.29
CA PRO A 159 10.60 4.06 -11.36
C PRO A 159 11.97 3.39 -11.40
N ALA A 160 13.03 4.20 -11.45
CA ALA A 160 14.36 3.69 -11.20
C ALA A 160 14.36 3.03 -9.81
N ALA A 161 15.07 1.90 -9.66
CA ALA A 161 15.32 1.35 -8.34
C ALA A 161 15.95 2.45 -7.46
N PRO A 162 15.63 2.49 -6.15
CA PRO A 162 16.25 3.46 -5.26
C PRO A 162 17.77 3.41 -5.42
N GLU A 163 18.38 4.57 -5.70
CA GLU A 163 19.83 4.66 -5.86
C GLU A 163 20.50 4.22 -4.56
N LYS A 164 21.29 3.14 -4.63
CA LYS A 164 22.16 2.75 -3.52
C LYS A 164 23.28 3.76 -3.41
N ASN A 165 23.12 4.75 -2.54
CA ASN A 165 24.23 5.59 -2.13
C ASN A 165 25.16 4.76 -1.23
N ASN A 166 26.31 4.37 -1.77
CA ASN A 166 27.42 3.71 -1.06
C ASN A 166 28.07 4.63 -0.02
#